data_AF-A0A970Z4V0-F1
#
_entry.id   AF-A0A970Z4V0-F1
#
_cell.length_a   1.000
_cell.length_b   1.000
_cell.length_c   1.000
_cell.angle_alpha   90.00
_cell.angle_beta   90.00
_cell.angle_gamma   90.00
#
_symmetry.space_group_name_H-M   'P 1'
#
loop_
_entity.id
_entity.type
_entity.pdbx_description
1 polymer ?
#
loop_
_entity_poly.entity_id
_entity_poly.type
_entity_poly.pdbx_seq_one_letter_code
_entity_poly.pdbx_strand_id
1 'polypeptide(L)'
;ASPVAEVVTASCGIAVTSGRSLDRSEHLIDAADKALYQAKAEGRDRVVHADETEAPHIENPNTTDPRAADPRAEEEDPRREDPGQEAGIREAG
;
A
#
# COMPACT_ATOMS: atom_id res chain seq x y z
N ALA A 1 36.42 -10.18 -18.17
CA ALA A 1 35.56 -9.06 -17.77
C ALA A 1 34.13 -9.58 -17.64
N SER A 2 33.41 -9.27 -16.57
CA SER A 2 31.96 -9.58 -16.48
C SER A 2 31.19 -8.45 -17.16
N PRO A 3 30.31 -8.71 -18.13
CA PRO A 3 29.48 -7.67 -18.72
C PRO A 3 28.47 -7.15 -17.69
N VAL A 4 28.20 -5.85 -17.73
CA VAL A 4 27.12 -5.19 -16.98
C VAL A 4 25.97 -4.98 -17.96
N ALA A 5 24.72 -5.14 -17.51
CA ALA A 5 23.53 -4.94 -18.36
C ALA A 5 23.35 -3.46 -18.72
N GLU A 6 22.70 -3.19 -19.87
CA GLU A 6 22.40 -1.82 -20.35
C GLU A 6 21.47 -1.06 -19.38
N VAL A 7 20.59 -1.79 -18.68
CA VAL A 7 19.63 -1.23 -17.73
C VAL A 7 19.96 -1.69 -16.31
N VAL A 8 19.92 -0.74 -15.37
CA VAL A 8 20.03 -1.01 -13.94
C VAL A 8 18.63 -1.07 -13.33
N THR A 9 18.38 -2.14 -12.57
CA THR A 9 17.14 -2.33 -11.83
C THR A 9 17.40 -2.36 -10.33
N ALA A 10 16.33 -2.22 -9.54
CA ALA A 10 16.38 -2.27 -8.09
C ALA A 10 15.39 -3.30 -7.55
N SER A 11 15.66 -3.79 -6.34
CA SER A 11 14.70 -4.59 -5.58
C SER A 11 14.30 -3.78 -4.35
N CYS A 12 13.04 -3.87 -3.96
CA CYS A 12 12.49 -3.10 -2.85
C CYS A 12 11.72 -4.03 -1.89
N GLY A 13 11.96 -3.86 -0.59
CA GLY A 13 11.12 -4.42 0.46
C GLY A 13 10.30 -3.31 1.10
N ILE A 14 9.01 -3.55 1.31
CA ILE A 14 8.08 -2.58 1.89
C ILE A 14 7.50 -3.16 3.17
N ALA A 15 7.53 -2.40 4.27
CA ALA A 15 6.79 -2.71 5.48
C ALA A 15 5.96 -1.50 5.90
N VAL A 16 4.76 -1.77 6.42
CA VAL A 16 3.79 -0.76 6.84
C VAL A 16 3.29 -1.11 8.24
N THR A 17 3.04 -0.09 9.05
CA THR A 17 2.39 -0.24 10.37
C THR A 17 1.30 0.82 10.52
N SER A 18 0.26 0.49 11.28
CA SER A 18 -0.77 1.45 11.71
C SER A 18 -0.33 2.31 12.91
N GLY A 19 0.87 2.10 13.44
CA GLY A 19 1.44 2.87 14.54
C GLY A 19 0.88 2.49 15.91
N ARG A 20 0.58 1.21 16.15
CA ARG A 20 0.19 0.76 17.50
C ARG A 20 1.41 0.89 18.41
N SER A 21 1.18 1.21 19.69
CA SER A 21 2.22 1.57 20.67
C SER A 21 3.31 0.52 20.93
N LEU A 22 3.19 -0.68 20.36
CA LEU A 22 4.18 -1.77 20.41
C LEU A 22 5.05 -1.87 19.15
N ASP A 23 4.72 -1.12 18.10
CA ASP A 23 5.45 -1.09 16.84
C ASP A 23 6.67 -0.18 16.98
N ARG A 24 7.80 -0.76 17.35
CA ARG A 24 9.07 -0.04 17.37
C ARG A 24 9.59 0.10 15.94
N SER A 25 10.20 1.25 15.64
CA SER A 25 10.76 1.53 14.32
C SER A 25 11.75 0.46 13.85
N GLU A 26 12.48 -0.17 14.77
CA GLU A 26 13.42 -1.26 14.46
C GLU A 26 12.72 -2.49 13.88
N HIS A 27 11.51 -2.81 14.34
CA HIS A 27 10.74 -3.94 13.80
C HIS A 27 10.26 -3.66 12.37
N LEU A 28 9.88 -2.40 12.08
CA LEU A 28 9.47 -2.00 10.74
C LEU A 28 10.63 -2.07 9.74
N ILE A 29 11.83 -1.64 10.17
CA ILE A 29 13.05 -1.73 9.37
C ILE A 29 13.43 -3.20 9.13
N ASP A 30 13.44 -4.03 10.16
CA ASP A 30 13.74 -5.46 10.04
C ASP A 30 12.76 -6.18 9.09
N ALA A 31 11.47 -5.87 9.19
CA ALA A 31 10.45 -6.38 8.27
C ALA A 31 10.69 -5.95 6.82
N ALA A 32 11.02 -4.67 6.58
CA ALA A 32 11.33 -4.16 5.25
C ALA A 32 12.59 -4.82 4.67
N ASP A 33 13.62 -5.02 5.49
CA ASP A 33 14.88 -5.67 5.08
C ASP A 33 14.66 -7.15 4.72
N LYS A 34 13.84 -7.87 5.49
CA LYS A 34 13.45 -9.26 5.17
C LYS A 34 12.73 -9.34 3.83
N ALA A 35 11.76 -8.47 3.59
CA ALA A 35 11.05 -8.38 2.31
C ALA A 35 12.02 -8.06 1.15
N LEU A 36 12.98 -7.15 1.36
CA LEU A 36 14.02 -6.84 0.38
C LEU A 36 14.90 -8.06 0.07
N TYR A 37 15.28 -8.81 1.10
CA TYR A 37 16.05 -10.04 0.94
C TYR A 37 15.29 -11.10 0.14
N GLN A 38 14.00 -11.25 0.41
CA GLN A 38 13.12 -12.12 -0.37
C GLN A 38 13.04 -11.68 -1.84
N ALA A 39 12.84 -10.38 -2.10
CA ALA A 39 12.83 -9.83 -3.45
C ALA A 39 14.13 -10.17 -4.23
N LYS A 40 15.28 -10.11 -3.55
CA LYS A 40 16.57 -10.49 -4.13
C LYS A 40 16.69 -11.99 -4.39
N ALA A 41 16.16 -12.83 -3.49
CA ALA A 41 16.21 -14.28 -3.61
C ALA A 41 15.29 -14.81 -4.71
N GLU A 42 14.15 -14.17 -4.95
CA GLU A 42 13.16 -14.56 -5.96
C GLU A 42 13.49 -14.11 -7.39
N GLY A 43 14.68 -13.53 -7.61
CA GLY A 43 15.13 -13.15 -8.95
C GLY A 43 15.34 -11.65 -9.17
N ARG A 44 15.27 -10.82 -8.12
CA ARG A 44 15.52 -9.37 -8.16
C ARG A 44 14.48 -8.63 -9.01
N ASP A 45 14.73 -7.34 -9.29
CA ASP A 45 13.87 -6.43 -10.08
C ASP A 45 12.38 -6.51 -9.73
N ARG A 46 12.08 -6.42 -8.43
CA ARG A 46 10.73 -6.58 -7.91
C ARG A 46 10.55 -5.91 -6.56
N VAL A 47 9.28 -5.75 -6.21
CA VAL A 47 8.82 -5.26 -4.92
C VAL A 47 8.20 -6.42 -4.16
N VAL A 48 8.55 -6.58 -2.89
CA VAL A 48 7.92 -7.53 -1.96
C VAL A 48 7.44 -6.74 -0.74
N HIS A 49 6.23 -7.06 -0.28
CA HIS A 49 5.68 -6.51 0.94
C HIS A 49 5.94 -7.50 2.09
N ALA A 50 6.30 -6.98 3.26
CA ALA A 50 6.33 -7.78 4.46
C ALA A 50 4.88 -8.12 4.84
N ASP A 51 4.56 -9.41 4.85
CA ASP A 51 3.27 -9.88 5.36
C ASP A 51 3.17 -9.55 6.85
N GLU A 52 1.99 -9.14 7.32
CA GLU A 52 1.72 -8.76 8.73
C GLU A 52 1.85 -9.93 9.72
N THR A 53 2.38 -11.07 9.30
CA THR A 53 2.29 -12.32 10.05
C THR A 53 3.34 -12.34 11.17
N GLU A 54 2.80 -12.19 12.39
CA GLU A 54 3.39 -12.38 13.72
C GLU A 54 4.25 -11.25 14.30
N ALA A 55 3.58 -10.16 14.67
CA ALA A 55 3.81 -9.64 16.01
C ALA A 55 3.17 -10.61 17.02
N PRO A 56 3.83 -11.05 18.11
CA PRO A 56 3.17 -11.83 19.15
C PRO A 56 2.00 -11.02 19.70
N HIS A 57 0.80 -11.45 19.36
CA HIS A 57 -0.45 -10.86 19.83
C HIS A 57 -0.63 -11.22 21.31
N ILE A 58 -0.15 -10.35 22.20
CA ILE A 58 -0.64 -10.34 23.58
C ILE A 58 -2.06 -9.78 23.50
N GLU A 59 -3.09 -10.64 23.53
CA GLU A 59 -4.49 -10.23 23.54
C GLU A 59 -4.74 -9.21 24.67
N ASN A 60 -5.22 -8.01 24.31
CA ASN A 60 -5.81 -7.08 25.27
C ASN A 60 -7.34 -7.10 25.07
N PRO A 61 -8.14 -7.55 26.06
CA PRO A 61 -9.58 -7.84 25.90
C PRO A 61 -10.47 -6.62 25.60
N ASN A 62 -9.91 -5.41 25.44
CA ASN A 62 -10.68 -4.19 25.22
C ASN A 62 -10.52 -3.56 23.83
N THR A 63 -10.00 -4.29 22.84
CA THR A 63 -9.96 -3.80 21.44
C THR A 63 -11.28 -4.08 20.74
N THR A 64 -12.33 -3.33 21.10
CA THR A 64 -13.48 -3.15 20.19
C THR A 64 -13.06 -2.08 19.20
N ASP A 65 -12.61 -2.47 18.00
CA ASP A 65 -12.35 -1.53 16.91
C ASP A 65 -13.70 -1.12 16.29
N PRO A 66 -14.17 0.14 16.47
CA PRO A 66 -15.45 0.57 15.90
C PRO A 66 -15.38 0.81 14.38
N ARG A 67 -14.18 0.78 13.76
CA ARG A 67 -14.00 1.04 12.32
C ARG A 67 -14.21 -0.19 11.44
N ALA A 68 -14.13 -1.39 12.01
CA ALA A 68 -14.50 -2.63 11.31
C ALA A 68 -16.03 -2.77 11.09
N ALA A 69 -16.83 -1.91 11.74
CA ALA A 69 -18.29 -1.94 11.68
C ALA A 69 -18.90 -0.96 10.68
N ASP A 70 -18.12 -0.22 9.87
CA ASP A 70 -18.66 0.70 8.87
C ASP A 70 -18.80 0.04 7.48
N PRO A 71 -20.03 -0.28 7.02
CA PRO A 71 -20.27 -0.91 5.72
C PRO A 71 -20.19 0.08 4.53
N ARG A 72 -19.80 1.35 4.71
CA ARG A 72 -19.81 2.37 3.64
C ARG A 72 -18.46 2.66 2.97
N ALA A 73 -17.44 1.82 3.17
CA ALA A 73 -16.12 2.05 2.58
C ALA A 73 -16.05 1.83 1.05
N GLU A 74 -17.14 1.44 0.41
CA GLU A 74 -17.22 1.26 -1.04
C GLU A 74 -18.22 2.28 -1.66
N GLU A 75 -17.81 3.54 -1.76
CA GLU A 75 -18.46 4.50 -2.68
C GLU A 75 -17.38 5.03 -3.62
N GLU A 76 -17.34 4.44 -4.82
CA GLU A 76 -16.54 4.91 -5.97
C GLU A 76 -16.87 6.38 -6.29
N ASP A 77 -15.84 7.18 -6.56
CA ASP A 77 -15.90 8.62 -6.88
C ASP A 77 -16.71 8.87 -8.17
N PRO A 78 -17.94 9.41 -8.12
CA PRO A 78 -18.79 9.56 -9.31
C PRO A 78 -18.48 10.83 -10.12
N ARG A 79 -17.34 11.52 -9.89
CA ARG A 79 -17.05 12.86 -10.45
C ARG A 79 -15.89 12.91 -11.42
N ARG A 80 -15.45 11.79 -11.96
CA ARG A 80 -14.54 11.73 -13.11
C ARG A 80 -15.35 10.99 -14.17
N GLU A 81 -15.91 11.58 -15.22
CA GLU A 81 -15.42 12.59 -16.17
C GLU A 81 -16.65 13.24 -16.83
N ASP A 82 -16.62 14.54 -17.20
CA ASP A 82 -17.59 15.10 -18.15
C ASP A 82 -16.85 15.62 -19.40
N PRO A 83 -16.74 14.82 -20.47
CA PRO A 83 -16.25 15.28 -21.76
C PRO A 83 -17.37 16.08 -22.44
N GLY A 84 -17.04 17.32 -22.80
CA GLY A 84 -17.98 18.34 -23.22
C GLY A 84 -19.06 17.93 -24.23
N GLN A 85 -20.22 18.58 -24.09
CA GLN A 85 -21.18 18.68 -25.17
C GLN A 85 -21.87 20.06 -25.15
N GLU A 86 -21.53 20.85 -26.17
CA GLU A 86 -22.27 22.03 -26.62
C GLU A 86 -23.71 21.66 -27.03
N ALA A 87 -24.67 22.55 -26.73
CA ALA A 87 -25.84 22.93 -27.52
C ALA A 87 -26.80 23.68 -26.56
N GLY A 88 -27.00 24.99 -26.62
CA GLY A 88 -27.56 25.69 -27.76
C GLY A 88 -29.08 25.75 -27.64
N ILE A 89 -29.64 26.84 -27.11
CA ILE A 89 -30.96 27.37 -27.51
C ILE A 89 -31.11 28.84 -27.08
N ARG A 90 -31.75 29.58 -27.98
CA ARG A 90 -31.91 31.04 -28.08
C ARG A 90 -33.27 31.48 -27.52
N GLU A 91 -33.39 32.80 -27.30
CA GLU A 91 -34.63 33.62 -27.35
C GLU A 91 -35.66 33.36 -26.22
N ALA A 92 -36.49 34.30 -25.75
CA ALA A 92 -36.74 35.73 -25.92
C ALA A 92 -37.70 36.14 -24.78
N GLY A 93 -37.88 37.44 -24.54
CA GLY A 93 -38.95 37.98 -23.69
C GLY A 93 -38.59 39.25 -22.96
#